data_AF-M2QIA1-F1
#
_entry.id   AF-M2QIA1-F1
#
_cell.length_a   1.000
_cell.length_b   1.000
_cell.length_c   1.000
_cell.angle_alpha   90.00
_cell.angle_beta   90.00
_cell.angle_gamma   90.00
#
_symmetry.space_group_name_H-M   'P 1'
#
loop_
_entity.id
_entity.type
_entity.pdbx_description
1 polymer ?
#
loop_
_entity_poly.entity_id
_entity_poly.type
_entity_poly.pdbx_seq_one_letter_code
_entity_poly.pdbx_strand_id
1 'polypeptide(L)'
;MTTRTLTFKSTDLGENVNLMLCFAAPSGDWSASSSPIAWRVTTLAAKGRSAMTATYANNLAFARTQVDGGSLVYASNYVPISPGQHTTLRMDDTVTPPTYFFEDPTSIPGISVEAKNGTGQVTDIALGFIENLGEPNEIMDPALVYKNIGSGQSVTVDFVPIVRAYVNVNYSQNQMLRADIQHASLVWEGNLWDMQPFTTFEVYRNERGGISVRQVNTVNVTHRTEVITREVDSFNGVNGSTVMNGMNSMNGVNSFHRLSVYSVPDSFESKKLYTVSVAFASADQVVSGVKTLIDRVMSNGYFIKFTYKEGSTDAQLEFSLPQGVSCDQAEKELLAAIDAQAKPSERACIRCRGGALMVSGGEHFAYWVDISPASTEWYVSGKNTLVSGAGMAGTVMSSTVVRGRPVQISQVGTNGYLTADIAGPRATKNRSLSRKRSAVSLRAVGF
;
A
#
# COMPACT_ATOMS: atom_id res chain seq x y z
N MET A 1 0.53 -4.90 -3.18
CA MET A 1 1.82 -4.18 -3.08
C MET A 1 1.59 -2.73 -3.42
N THR A 2 1.96 -1.81 -2.54
CA THR A 2 1.77 -0.37 -2.77
C THR A 2 3.05 0.21 -3.33
N THR A 3 2.97 0.74 -4.55
CA THR A 3 4.09 1.42 -5.22
C THR A 3 3.82 2.92 -5.28
N ARG A 4 4.87 3.72 -5.12
CA ARG A 4 4.85 5.18 -5.28
C ARG A 4 5.92 5.60 -6.28
N THR A 5 5.54 6.41 -7.26
CA THR A 5 6.48 6.94 -8.25
C THR A 5 6.55 8.45 -8.11
N LEU A 6 7.76 8.94 -7.82
CA LEU A 6 8.06 10.37 -7.80
C LEU A 6 8.74 10.75 -9.11
N THR A 7 8.29 11.82 -9.74
CA THR A 7 8.93 12.37 -10.95
C THR A 7 9.31 13.82 -10.72
N PHE A 8 10.59 14.13 -10.72
CA PHE A 8 11.10 15.50 -10.62
C PHE A 8 11.45 15.99 -12.01
N LYS A 9 10.85 17.09 -12.47
CA LYS A 9 11.06 17.66 -13.80
C LYS A 9 11.61 19.07 -13.67
N SER A 10 12.47 19.47 -14.59
CA SER A 10 12.94 20.85 -14.71
C SER A 10 12.94 21.33 -16.15
N THR A 11 12.93 22.64 -16.33
CA THR A 11 13.18 23.31 -17.61
C THR A 11 14.09 24.51 -17.33
N ASP A 12 15.23 24.58 -18.03
CA ASP A 12 16.13 25.75 -18.03
C ASP A 12 16.49 26.30 -16.63
N LEU A 13 17.18 25.49 -15.82
CA LEU A 13 17.57 25.87 -14.45
C LEU A 13 18.65 26.96 -14.37
N GLY A 14 19.33 27.25 -15.48
CA GLY A 14 20.43 28.21 -15.58
C GLY A 14 21.80 27.65 -15.16
N GLU A 15 21.81 26.60 -14.34
CA GLU A 15 23.02 25.84 -13.97
C GLU A 15 22.67 24.36 -13.76
N ASN A 16 23.68 23.49 -13.79
CA ASN A 16 23.47 22.08 -13.50
C ASN A 16 23.17 21.90 -12.01
N VAL A 17 22.08 21.20 -11.68
CA VAL A 17 21.66 20.99 -10.29
C VAL A 17 21.71 19.51 -9.98
N ASN A 18 22.58 19.14 -9.03
CA ASN A 18 22.59 17.78 -8.50
C ASN A 18 21.44 17.61 -7.51
N LEU A 19 20.50 16.72 -7.84
CA LEU A 19 19.34 16.37 -7.00
C LEU A 19 19.60 15.00 -6.37
N MET A 20 19.39 14.90 -5.07
CA MET A 20 19.47 13.65 -4.31
C MET A 20 18.19 13.42 -3.52
N LEU A 21 17.71 12.18 -3.53
CA LEU A 21 16.68 11.69 -2.61
C LEU A 21 17.33 10.77 -1.58
N CYS A 22 16.91 10.89 -0.32
CA CYS A 22 17.26 9.95 0.74
C CYS A 22 16.08 9.78 1.70
N PHE A 23 16.04 8.66 2.43
CA PHE A 23 15.05 8.46 3.48
C PHE A 23 15.48 9.15 4.78
N ALA A 24 14.53 9.68 5.53
CA ALA A 24 14.80 10.18 6.87
C ALA A 24 15.08 9.00 7.82
N ALA A 25 15.96 9.21 8.79
CA ALA A 25 16.14 8.25 9.87
C ALA A 25 14.87 8.22 10.76
N PRO A 26 14.49 7.06 11.33
CA PRO A 26 13.28 6.91 12.15
C PRO A 26 13.24 7.87 13.36
N SER A 27 14.39 8.19 13.94
CA SER A 27 14.52 9.12 15.07
C SER A 27 14.40 10.60 14.69
N GLY A 28 14.27 10.94 13.41
CA GLY A 28 14.34 12.32 12.91
C GLY A 28 15.76 12.88 12.89
N ASP A 29 16.54 12.59 13.94
CA ASP A 29 17.94 12.94 14.11
C ASP A 29 18.87 11.85 13.57
N TRP A 30 20.00 12.26 12.98
CA TRP A 30 21.02 11.36 12.47
C TRP A 30 21.81 10.81 13.66
N SER A 31 21.31 9.71 14.22
CA SER A 31 21.99 9.07 15.34
C SER A 31 23.32 8.48 14.89
N ALA A 32 24.28 8.39 15.83
CA ALA A 32 25.53 7.66 15.58
C ALA A 32 25.31 6.19 15.15
N SER A 33 24.13 5.64 15.42
CA SER A 33 23.76 4.26 15.11
C SER A 33 23.13 4.06 13.73
N SER A 34 22.64 5.10 13.05
CA SER A 34 22.00 4.97 11.74
C SER A 34 22.48 6.05 10.76
N SER A 35 22.79 5.65 9.54
CA SER A 35 23.24 6.54 8.47
C SER A 35 22.33 6.38 7.26
N PRO A 36 21.64 7.44 6.81
CA PRO A 36 20.87 7.36 5.58
C PRO A 36 21.77 7.19 4.35
N ILE A 37 21.18 6.70 3.27
CA ILE A 37 21.86 6.51 1.99
C ILE A 37 21.29 7.49 0.95
N ALA A 38 22.16 8.01 0.09
CA ALA A 38 21.80 8.71 -1.13
C ALA A 38 21.10 7.73 -2.11
N TRP A 39 19.79 7.54 -1.92
CA TRP A 39 19.00 6.50 -2.56
C TRP A 39 18.87 6.69 -4.08
N ARG A 40 18.60 7.92 -4.52
CA ARG A 40 18.56 8.30 -5.94
C ARG A 40 19.30 9.61 -6.12
N VAL A 41 20.17 9.67 -7.12
CA VAL A 41 20.93 10.87 -7.45
C VAL A 41 20.89 11.11 -8.94
N THR A 42 20.67 12.35 -9.36
CA THR A 42 20.83 12.77 -10.75
C THR A 42 21.35 14.20 -10.85
N THR A 43 21.80 14.58 -12.04
CA THR A 43 22.06 15.98 -12.39
C THR A 43 20.97 16.46 -13.35
N LEU A 44 20.21 17.46 -12.92
CA LEU A 44 19.27 18.19 -13.77
C LEU A 44 20.05 19.24 -14.58
N ALA A 45 19.81 19.30 -15.88
CA ALA A 45 20.59 20.15 -16.78
C ALA A 45 20.29 21.64 -16.60
N ALA A 46 21.32 22.46 -16.81
CA ALA A 46 21.22 23.92 -16.85
C ALA A 46 20.27 24.44 -17.92
N LYS A 47 20.19 23.75 -19.06
CA LYS A 47 19.39 24.14 -20.23
C LYS A 47 18.60 22.94 -20.74
N GLY A 48 17.45 23.21 -21.33
CA GLY A 48 16.52 22.20 -21.82
C GLY A 48 15.69 21.58 -20.71
N ARG A 49 15.01 20.48 -21.06
CA ARG A 49 14.18 19.71 -20.13
C ARG A 49 15.01 18.60 -19.50
N SER A 50 14.85 18.37 -18.21
CA SER A 50 15.43 17.23 -17.50
C SER A 50 14.39 16.57 -16.60
N ALA A 51 14.58 15.29 -16.31
CA ALA A 51 13.70 14.56 -15.41
C ALA A 51 14.47 13.49 -14.62
N MET A 52 14.02 13.24 -13.40
CA MET A 52 14.38 12.10 -12.57
C MET A 52 13.11 11.35 -12.18
N THR A 53 13.13 10.03 -12.25
CA THR A 53 12.06 9.19 -11.71
C THR A 53 12.62 8.31 -10.61
N ALA A 54 11.90 8.24 -9.49
CA ALA A 54 12.21 7.35 -8.38
C ALA A 54 10.97 6.53 -8.03
N THR A 55 11.11 5.21 -8.03
CA THR A 55 10.02 4.29 -7.70
C THR A 55 10.29 3.66 -6.36
N TYR A 56 9.34 3.81 -5.44
CA TYR A 56 9.31 3.19 -4.13
C TYR A 56 8.35 2.01 -4.15
N ALA A 57 8.82 0.89 -3.63
CA ALA A 57 8.08 -0.35 -3.43
C ALA A 57 8.03 -0.65 -1.92
N ASN A 58 6.84 -0.89 -1.37
CA ASN A 58 6.70 -1.24 0.06
C ASN A 58 7.06 -2.72 0.36
N ASN A 59 8.21 -3.18 -0.11
CA ASN A 59 8.76 -4.51 0.15
C ASN A 59 10.02 -4.33 1.00
N LEU A 60 9.85 -4.20 2.31
CA LEU A 60 10.99 -3.98 3.21
C LEU A 60 11.92 -5.21 3.23
N ALA A 61 13.21 -4.96 3.44
CA ALA A 61 14.19 -6.01 3.65
C ALA A 61 15.33 -5.55 4.55
N PHE A 62 15.83 -6.49 5.35
CA PHE A 62 17.13 -6.35 5.97
C PHE A 62 18.20 -6.93 5.07
N ALA A 63 19.37 -6.31 5.05
CA ALA A 63 20.53 -6.79 4.32
C ALA A 63 21.79 -6.70 5.17
N ARG A 64 22.73 -7.63 4.96
CA ARG A 64 24.11 -7.42 5.37
C ARG A 64 24.74 -6.48 4.36
N THR A 65 25.34 -5.40 4.85
CA THR A 65 25.98 -4.41 3.98
C THR A 65 27.43 -4.78 3.69
N GLN A 66 27.86 -4.47 2.47
CA GLN A 66 29.26 -4.31 2.14
C GLN A 66 29.51 -2.82 1.90
N VAL A 67 30.39 -2.23 2.71
CA VAL A 67 30.80 -0.84 2.56
C VAL A 67 32.11 -0.82 1.79
N ASP A 68 32.07 -0.34 0.55
CA ASP A 68 33.26 -0.20 -0.30
C ASP A 68 33.97 1.16 -0.07
N GLY A 69 35.12 1.33 -0.70
CA GLY A 69 35.81 2.61 -0.83
C GLY A 69 34.84 3.71 -1.27
N GLY A 70 34.92 4.87 -0.61
CA GLY A 70 33.99 5.99 -0.87
C GLY A 70 32.67 5.92 -0.10
N SER A 71 32.45 4.91 0.75
CA SER A 71 31.20 4.72 1.54
C SER A 71 29.99 4.30 0.71
N LEU A 72 30.22 3.64 -0.42
CA LEU A 72 29.16 3.03 -1.19
C LEU A 72 28.67 1.78 -0.44
N VAL A 73 27.36 1.65 -0.32
CA VAL A 73 26.72 0.58 0.42
C VAL A 73 25.97 -0.30 -0.56
N TYR A 74 26.32 -1.57 -0.58
CA TYR A 74 25.61 -2.58 -1.37
C TYR A 74 25.02 -3.64 -0.46
N ALA A 75 23.85 -4.15 -0.84
CA ALA A 75 23.26 -5.33 -0.23
C ALA A 75 23.99 -6.59 -0.72
N SER A 76 24.45 -7.42 0.22
CA SER A 76 25.07 -8.72 -0.11
C SER A 76 24.06 -9.85 0.02
N ASN A 77 23.73 -10.22 1.25
CA ASN A 77 22.65 -11.15 1.56
C ASN A 77 21.51 -10.34 2.17
N TYR A 78 20.27 -10.62 1.77
CA TYR A 78 19.10 -9.92 2.27
C TYR A 78 17.94 -10.88 2.50
N VAL A 79 16.96 -10.42 3.28
CA VAL A 79 15.73 -11.15 3.57
C VAL A 79 14.55 -10.16 3.54
N PRO A 80 13.45 -10.48 2.82
CA PRO A 80 12.22 -9.71 2.93
C PRO A 80 11.72 -9.70 4.37
N ILE A 81 11.24 -8.56 4.85
CA ILE A 81 10.70 -8.41 6.20
C ILE A 81 9.41 -7.59 6.15
N SER A 82 8.41 -7.97 6.95
CA SER A 82 7.16 -7.23 7.08
C SER A 82 7.03 -6.62 8.48
N PRO A 83 6.28 -5.51 8.65
CA PRO A 83 5.94 -4.97 9.96
C PRO A 83 5.45 -6.06 10.93
N GLY A 84 5.94 -6.05 12.16
CA GLY A 84 5.65 -7.09 13.17
C GLY A 84 6.43 -8.39 12.97
N GLN A 85 7.58 -8.35 12.30
CA GLN A 85 8.48 -9.50 12.15
C GLN A 85 9.90 -9.21 12.63
N HIS A 86 10.60 -10.27 13.06
CA HIS A 86 12.03 -10.26 13.31
C HIS A 86 12.77 -11.35 12.52
N THR A 87 14.06 -11.14 12.30
CA THR A 87 15.00 -12.13 11.72
C THR A 87 16.35 -12.09 12.44
N THR A 88 17.19 -13.10 12.25
CA THR A 88 18.57 -13.13 12.76
C THR A 88 19.55 -13.30 11.61
N LEU A 89 20.56 -12.41 11.53
CA LEU A 89 21.71 -12.61 10.66
C LEU A 89 22.66 -13.65 11.28
N ARG A 90 22.99 -14.69 10.53
CA ARG A 90 23.91 -15.77 10.90
C ARG A 90 25.14 -15.76 10.01
N MET A 91 26.18 -16.40 10.54
CA MET A 91 27.41 -16.70 9.81
C MET A 91 27.61 -18.21 9.86
N ASP A 92 27.80 -18.83 8.70
CA ASP A 92 28.27 -20.21 8.57
C ASP A 92 29.79 -20.18 8.37
N ASP A 93 30.51 -20.52 9.44
CA ASP A 93 31.97 -20.60 9.48
C ASP A 93 32.49 -22.00 9.14
N THR A 94 31.61 -22.96 8.81
CA THR A 94 31.99 -24.31 8.39
C THR A 94 32.43 -24.35 6.92
N VAL A 95 32.14 -23.29 6.16
CA VAL A 95 32.55 -23.10 4.76
C VAL A 95 33.65 -22.02 4.64
N THR A 96 34.51 -22.13 3.63
CA THR A 96 35.61 -21.18 3.39
C THR A 96 35.50 -20.59 1.97
N PRO A 97 35.34 -19.25 1.82
CA PRO A 97 35.20 -18.25 2.89
C PRO A 97 33.87 -18.40 3.66
N PRO A 98 33.77 -17.88 4.91
CA PRO A 98 32.53 -17.88 5.68
C PRO A 98 31.40 -17.22 4.90
N THR A 99 30.19 -17.77 5.02
CA THR A 99 29.00 -17.23 4.36
C THR A 99 28.03 -16.65 5.38
N TYR A 100 27.23 -15.68 4.95
CA TYR A 100 26.24 -15.00 5.78
C TYR A 100 24.86 -15.26 5.22
N PHE A 101 23.88 -15.43 6.10
CA PHE A 101 22.48 -15.60 5.71
C PHE A 101 21.58 -15.11 6.83
N PHE A 102 20.36 -14.71 6.48
CA PHE A 102 19.33 -14.42 7.46
C PHE A 102 18.46 -15.66 7.66
N GLU A 103 18.01 -15.87 8.89
CA GLU A 103 16.95 -16.84 9.19
C GLU A 103 15.60 -16.36 8.63
N ASP A 104 14.69 -17.30 8.38
CA ASP A 104 13.33 -16.97 7.98
C ASP A 104 12.67 -16.06 9.02
N PRO A 105 11.98 -14.97 8.60
CA PRO A 105 11.34 -14.07 9.54
C PRO A 105 10.27 -14.75 10.40
N THR A 106 10.21 -14.37 11.67
CA THR A 106 9.15 -14.82 12.59
C THR A 106 8.42 -13.63 13.20
N SER A 107 7.17 -13.83 13.60
CA SER A 107 6.33 -12.75 14.13
C SER A 107 6.78 -12.26 15.51
N ILE A 108 6.67 -10.95 15.73
CA ILE A 108 6.82 -10.28 17.02
C ILE A 108 5.60 -9.40 17.30
N PRO A 109 5.30 -9.09 18.57
CA PRO A 109 4.27 -8.10 18.90
C PRO A 109 4.64 -6.71 18.37
N GLY A 110 3.64 -5.96 17.89
CA GLY A 110 3.82 -4.57 17.42
C GLY A 110 3.93 -4.43 15.91
N ILE A 111 4.37 -3.26 15.45
CA ILE A 111 4.50 -2.91 14.03
C ILE A 111 5.96 -2.72 13.59
N SER A 112 6.91 -2.80 14.51
CA SER A 112 8.33 -2.66 14.22
C SER A 112 8.84 -3.85 13.40
N VAL A 113 9.94 -3.63 12.68
CA VAL A 113 10.75 -4.69 12.11
C VAL A 113 12.05 -4.83 12.89
N GLU A 114 12.53 -6.05 13.10
CA GLU A 114 13.76 -6.29 13.87
C GLU A 114 14.75 -7.22 13.12
N ALA A 115 16.02 -6.87 13.16
CA ALA A 115 17.12 -7.76 12.76
C ALA A 115 18.15 -7.89 13.87
N LYS A 116 18.36 -9.12 14.34
CA LYS A 116 19.39 -9.44 15.33
C LYS A 116 20.69 -9.86 14.67
N ASN A 117 21.82 -9.34 15.15
CA ASN A 117 23.13 -9.83 14.75
C ASN A 117 23.49 -11.10 15.55
N GLY A 118 23.37 -12.27 14.93
CA GLY A 118 23.73 -13.57 15.51
C GLY A 118 25.05 -14.14 14.98
N THR A 119 25.94 -13.32 14.41
CA THR A 119 27.15 -13.78 13.72
C THR A 119 28.34 -14.07 14.64
N GLY A 120 28.26 -13.72 15.93
CA GLY A 120 29.40 -13.82 16.86
C GLY A 120 30.43 -12.69 16.72
N GLN A 121 30.27 -11.77 15.76
CA GLN A 121 31.17 -10.66 15.49
C GLN A 121 30.39 -9.34 15.33
N VAL A 122 31.10 -8.20 15.30
CA VAL A 122 30.50 -6.91 14.96
C VAL A 122 30.22 -6.87 13.46
N THR A 123 29.01 -6.44 13.05
CA THR A 123 28.64 -6.31 11.64
C THR A 123 27.77 -5.08 11.40
N ASP A 124 27.72 -4.63 10.16
CA ASP A 124 26.77 -3.62 9.70
C ASP A 124 25.52 -4.31 9.12
N ILE A 125 24.36 -3.70 9.35
CA ILE A 125 23.05 -4.17 8.85
C ILE A 125 22.35 -2.99 8.17
N ALA A 126 21.82 -3.19 6.97
CA ALA A 126 20.97 -2.19 6.31
C ALA A 126 19.50 -2.58 6.38
N LEU A 127 18.66 -1.54 6.36
CA LEU A 127 17.24 -1.62 6.05
C LEU A 127 17.00 -0.91 4.71
N GLY A 128 16.17 -1.49 3.85
CA GLY A 128 15.85 -0.93 2.55
C GLY A 128 14.67 -1.63 1.91
N PHE A 129 14.63 -1.64 0.58
CA PHE A 129 13.49 -2.12 -0.19
C PHE A 129 13.89 -3.08 -1.29
N ILE A 130 13.03 -4.03 -1.60
CA ILE A 130 13.21 -4.95 -2.72
C ILE A 130 12.39 -4.49 -3.92
N GLU A 131 13.08 -4.20 -5.02
CA GLU A 131 12.49 -4.06 -6.34
C GLU A 131 12.29 -5.45 -6.96
N ASN A 132 11.12 -5.68 -7.58
CA ASN A 132 10.79 -6.92 -8.30
C ASN A 132 10.95 -8.21 -7.46
N LEU A 133 10.48 -8.20 -6.20
CA LEU A 133 10.51 -9.36 -5.30
C LEU A 133 9.89 -10.60 -5.97
N GLY A 134 10.66 -11.70 -6.02
CA GLY A 134 10.32 -12.97 -6.63
C GLY A 134 10.72 -13.11 -8.10
N GLU A 135 11.26 -12.06 -8.73
CA GLU A 135 11.59 -12.04 -10.16
C GLU A 135 13.10 -12.20 -10.42
N PRO A 136 13.54 -12.62 -11.62
CA PRO A 136 14.97 -12.78 -11.94
C PRO A 136 15.81 -11.49 -11.83
N ASN A 137 15.16 -10.32 -11.85
CA ASN A 137 15.78 -9.01 -11.68
C ASN A 137 15.46 -8.39 -10.32
N GLU A 138 15.27 -9.23 -9.30
CA GLU A 138 15.11 -8.82 -7.91
C GLU A 138 16.38 -8.13 -7.40
N ILE A 139 16.22 -6.91 -6.86
CA ILE A 139 17.32 -6.11 -6.33
C ILE A 139 16.88 -5.50 -5.00
N MET A 140 17.73 -5.62 -3.97
CA MET A 140 17.55 -4.91 -2.71
C MET A 140 18.34 -3.59 -2.73
N ASP A 141 17.61 -2.49 -2.60
CA ASP A 141 18.15 -1.14 -2.49
C ASP A 141 18.21 -0.70 -1.03
N PRO A 142 19.42 -0.53 -0.46
CA PRO A 142 19.55 -0.10 0.92
C PRO A 142 19.15 1.38 1.08
N ALA A 143 18.42 1.70 2.15
CA ALA A 143 17.95 3.05 2.45
C ALA A 143 18.61 3.64 3.71
N LEU A 144 18.86 2.78 4.71
CA LEU A 144 19.49 3.11 5.98
C LEU A 144 20.55 2.05 6.29
N VAL A 145 21.69 2.46 6.87
CA VAL A 145 22.71 1.56 7.41
C VAL A 145 22.84 1.75 8.90
N TYR A 146 22.83 0.64 9.62
CA TYR A 146 23.12 0.56 11.04
C TYR A 146 24.51 -0.05 11.22
N LYS A 147 25.43 0.74 11.79
CA LYS A 147 26.85 0.36 11.86
C LYS A 147 27.19 -0.28 13.19
N ASN A 148 28.25 -1.09 13.17
CA ASN A 148 28.91 -1.61 14.35
C ASN A 148 27.92 -2.33 15.30
N ILE A 149 26.98 -3.09 14.74
CA ILE A 149 26.01 -3.85 15.52
C ILE A 149 26.75 -5.01 16.17
N GLY A 150 26.86 -4.97 17.49
CA GLY A 150 27.55 -6.00 18.26
C GLY A 150 26.85 -7.35 18.18
N SER A 151 27.60 -8.43 18.42
CA SER A 151 27.01 -9.77 18.49
C SER A 151 25.93 -9.83 19.57
N GLY A 152 24.77 -10.37 19.22
CA GLY A 152 23.59 -10.48 20.07
C GLY A 152 22.72 -9.21 20.14
N GLN A 153 23.17 -8.08 19.57
CA GLN A 153 22.39 -6.84 19.51
C GLN A 153 21.39 -6.88 18.35
N SER A 154 20.33 -6.08 18.46
CA SER A 154 19.28 -5.96 17.46
C SER A 154 19.16 -4.53 16.92
N VAL A 155 18.77 -4.44 15.65
CA VAL A 155 18.27 -3.23 15.01
C VAL A 155 16.75 -3.34 14.97
N THR A 156 16.05 -2.49 15.70
CA THR A 156 14.58 -2.42 15.73
C THR A 156 14.13 -1.10 15.13
N VAL A 157 13.20 -1.15 14.17
CA VAL A 157 12.82 0.01 13.36
C VAL A 157 11.31 0.10 13.19
N ASP A 158 10.75 1.25 13.58
CA ASP A 158 9.40 1.68 13.17
C ASP A 158 9.53 2.48 11.88
N PHE A 159 9.55 1.77 10.74
CA PHE A 159 9.90 2.40 9.48
C PHE A 159 8.74 3.23 8.91
N VAL A 160 8.94 4.54 8.80
CA VAL A 160 8.07 5.47 8.06
C VAL A 160 8.83 5.98 6.84
N PRO A 161 8.31 5.82 5.60
CA PRO A 161 9.02 6.18 4.36
C PRO A 161 8.96 7.70 4.12
N ILE A 162 9.58 8.48 5.01
CA ILE A 162 9.76 9.92 4.79
C ILE A 162 10.95 10.09 3.84
N VAL A 163 10.72 10.69 2.68
CA VAL A 163 11.76 11.01 1.71
C VAL A 163 12.08 12.50 1.77
N ARG A 164 13.37 12.82 1.76
CA ARG A 164 13.91 14.17 1.66
C ARG A 164 14.59 14.35 0.31
N ALA A 165 14.38 15.50 -0.32
CA ALA A 165 15.05 15.90 -1.53
C ALA A 165 16.02 17.06 -1.25
N TYR A 166 17.28 16.85 -1.60
CA TYR A 166 18.36 17.82 -1.44
C TYR A 166 18.91 18.22 -2.80
N VAL A 167 19.35 19.46 -2.93
CA VAL A 167 20.00 19.97 -4.14
C VAL A 167 21.41 20.48 -3.86
N ASN A 168 22.21 20.56 -4.92
CA ASN A 168 23.61 21.02 -4.90
C ASN A 168 24.50 20.16 -4.01
N VAL A 169 24.25 18.85 -4.04
CA VAL A 169 25.05 17.85 -3.33
C VAL A 169 26.04 17.15 -4.25
N ASN A 170 27.12 16.65 -3.65
CA ASN A 170 28.15 15.86 -4.34
C ASN A 170 28.18 14.42 -3.81
N TYR A 171 27.00 13.82 -3.64
CA TYR A 171 26.87 12.41 -3.29
C TYR A 171 26.70 11.56 -4.54
N SER A 172 27.23 10.35 -4.51
CA SER A 172 26.90 9.30 -5.49
C SER A 172 25.71 8.48 -5.01
N GLN A 173 24.96 7.88 -5.94
CA GLN A 173 23.92 6.92 -5.56
C GLN A 173 24.53 5.78 -4.73
N ASN A 174 23.80 5.34 -3.71
CA ASN A 174 24.23 4.35 -2.71
C ASN A 174 25.35 4.82 -1.76
N GLN A 175 25.75 6.10 -1.83
CA GLN A 175 26.69 6.64 -0.87
C GLN A 175 26.01 6.91 0.46
N MET A 176 26.65 6.43 1.53
CA MET A 176 26.22 6.66 2.90
C MET A 176 26.49 8.10 3.35
N LEU A 177 25.48 8.71 3.96
CA LEU A 177 25.56 10.05 4.55
C LEU A 177 26.16 9.95 5.97
N ARG A 178 27.33 10.55 6.18
CA ARG A 178 28.13 10.37 7.43
C ARG A 178 27.89 11.43 8.51
N ALA A 179 27.30 12.57 8.15
CA ALA A 179 27.01 13.71 9.03
C ALA A 179 26.02 14.62 8.31
N ASP A 180 25.26 15.42 9.06
CA ASP A 180 24.27 16.38 8.52
C ASP A 180 24.79 16.99 7.21
N ILE A 181 23.96 17.05 6.16
CA ILE A 181 24.40 17.64 4.89
C ILE A 181 24.50 19.16 5.08
N GLN A 182 25.61 19.62 5.67
CA GLN A 182 25.82 20.99 6.14
C GLN A 182 25.84 22.05 5.03
N HIS A 183 25.81 21.63 3.76
CA HIS A 183 25.85 22.52 2.60
C HIS A 183 24.77 22.24 1.57
N ALA A 184 23.81 21.36 1.86
CA ALA A 184 22.69 21.12 0.97
C ALA A 184 21.48 21.95 1.35
N SER A 185 20.75 22.36 0.31
CA SER A 185 19.42 22.90 0.49
C SER A 185 18.42 21.75 0.47
N LEU A 186 17.75 21.50 1.60
CA LEU A 186 16.53 20.69 1.64
C LEU A 186 15.45 21.45 0.88
N VAL A 187 14.99 20.92 -0.24
CA VAL A 187 13.99 21.57 -1.10
C VAL A 187 12.62 20.94 -1.01
N TRP A 188 12.52 19.71 -0.50
CA TRP A 188 11.27 19.01 -0.29
C TRP A 188 11.42 17.88 0.73
N GLU A 189 10.38 17.62 1.49
CA GLU A 189 10.23 16.46 2.38
C GLU A 189 8.78 15.98 2.30
N GLY A 190 8.57 14.66 2.32
CA GLY A 190 7.22 14.09 2.37
C GLY A 190 7.20 12.62 2.74
N ASN A 191 6.12 12.21 3.39
CA ASN A 191 5.83 10.82 3.69
C ASN A 191 5.20 10.13 2.46
N LEU A 192 5.85 9.09 1.94
CA LEU A 192 5.37 8.39 0.74
C LEU A 192 4.02 7.69 0.94
N TRP A 193 3.62 7.37 2.17
CA TRP A 193 2.31 6.77 2.44
C TRP A 193 1.16 7.73 2.10
N ASP A 194 1.35 9.03 2.35
CA ASP A 194 0.35 10.08 2.15
C ASP A 194 0.27 10.56 0.68
N MET A 195 1.19 10.07 -0.16
CA MET A 195 1.30 10.47 -1.56
C MET A 195 0.40 9.64 -2.49
N GLN A 196 0.01 10.25 -3.60
CA GLN A 196 -0.63 9.53 -4.70
C GLN A 196 0.35 8.52 -5.33
N PRO A 197 -0.14 7.44 -5.96
CA PRO A 197 0.70 6.45 -6.63
C PRO A 197 1.70 7.06 -7.63
N PHE A 198 1.33 8.18 -8.25
CA PHE A 198 2.19 8.95 -9.15
C PHE A 198 2.14 10.42 -8.72
N THR A 199 3.30 10.98 -8.41
CA THR A 199 3.40 12.40 -8.03
C THR A 199 4.51 13.07 -8.85
N THR A 200 4.17 14.20 -9.48
CA THR A 200 5.13 14.99 -10.25
C THR A 200 5.49 16.25 -9.50
N PHE A 201 6.78 16.56 -9.51
CA PHE A 201 7.37 17.76 -8.96
C PHE A 201 8.01 18.58 -10.08
N GLU A 202 7.88 19.88 -9.98
CA GLU A 202 8.64 20.83 -10.78
C GLU A 202 9.76 21.39 -9.93
N VAL A 203 10.98 21.22 -10.41
CA VAL A 203 12.20 21.81 -9.89
C VAL A 203 12.46 23.07 -10.70
N TYR A 204 12.53 24.22 -10.03
CA TYR A 204 12.67 25.51 -10.66
C TYR A 204 13.60 26.43 -9.85
N ARG A 205 14.15 27.46 -10.51
CA ARG A 205 14.85 28.53 -9.83
C ARG A 205 13.85 29.59 -9.36
N ASN A 206 13.86 29.91 -8.07
CA ASN A 206 13.01 30.94 -7.50
C ASN A 206 13.55 32.35 -7.75
N GLU A 207 12.78 33.38 -7.41
CA GLU A 207 13.13 34.79 -7.61
C GLU A 207 14.40 35.23 -6.86
N ARG A 208 14.82 34.49 -5.82
CA ARG A 208 16.05 34.74 -5.06
C ARG A 208 17.27 34.03 -5.67
N GLY A 209 17.09 33.37 -6.81
CA GLY A 209 18.13 32.59 -7.47
C GLY A 209 18.37 31.21 -6.86
N GLY A 210 17.66 30.82 -5.80
CA GLY A 210 17.77 29.49 -5.19
C GLY A 210 16.94 28.44 -5.94
N ILE A 211 17.25 27.17 -5.75
CA ILE A 211 16.44 26.07 -6.29
C ILE A 211 15.28 25.77 -5.33
N SER A 212 14.11 25.51 -5.90
CA SER A 212 12.91 25.14 -5.15
C SER A 212 12.16 24.05 -5.89
N VAL A 213 11.34 23.33 -5.13
CA VAL A 213 10.51 22.25 -5.65
C VAL A 213 9.07 22.55 -5.29
N ARG A 214 8.17 22.43 -6.26
CA ARG A 214 6.73 22.43 -6.01
C ARG A 214 6.11 21.17 -6.57
N GLN A 215 5.19 20.59 -5.82
CA GLN A 215 4.36 19.53 -6.36
C GLN A 215 3.48 20.11 -7.46
N VAL A 216 3.62 19.59 -8.67
CA VAL A 216 2.68 19.87 -9.74
C VAL A 216 1.51 18.94 -9.47
N ASN A 217 0.52 19.47 -8.75
CA ASN A 217 -0.80 18.91 -8.87
C ASN A 217 -1.08 18.92 -10.37
N THR A 218 -1.22 17.74 -10.98
CA THR A 218 -1.70 17.65 -12.35
C THR A 218 -3.04 18.38 -12.33
N VAL A 219 -3.03 19.66 -12.73
CA VAL A 219 -4.22 20.50 -12.73
C VAL A 219 -5.16 19.75 -13.65
N ASN A 220 -6.23 19.21 -13.07
CA ASN A 220 -7.37 18.77 -13.86
C ASN A 220 -7.72 19.97 -14.74
N VAL A 221 -7.55 19.83 -16.06
CA VAL A 221 -8.14 20.77 -17.00
C VAL A 221 -9.64 20.64 -16.79
N THR A 222 -10.19 21.49 -15.93
CA THR A 222 -11.62 21.60 -15.69
C THR A 222 -12.22 22.13 -16.98
N HIS A 223 -12.70 21.23 -17.85
CA HIS A 223 -13.63 21.64 -18.88
C HIS A 223 -14.90 22.13 -18.17
N ARG A 224 -15.09 23.45 -18.21
CA ARG A 224 -16.27 24.17 -17.75
C ARG A 224 -17.45 23.72 -18.62
N THR A 225 -18.31 22.84 -18.10
CA THR A 225 -19.62 22.61 -18.71
C THR A 225 -20.52 23.76 -18.32
N GLU A 226 -20.81 24.65 -19.27
CA GLU A 226 -21.91 25.60 -19.13
C GLU A 226 -23.22 24.81 -19.05
N VAL A 227 -23.93 24.96 -17.92
CA VAL A 227 -25.31 24.50 -17.79
C VAL A 227 -26.16 25.48 -18.59
N ILE A 228 -26.57 25.07 -19.80
CA ILE A 228 -27.69 25.72 -20.48
C ILE A 228 -28.95 25.20 -19.80
N THR A 229 -29.50 25.99 -18.89
CA THR A 229 -30.87 25.81 -18.41
C THR A 229 -31.80 26.18 -19.55
N ARG A 230 -32.41 25.18 -20.22
CA ARG A 230 -33.57 25.42 -21.07
C ARG A 230 -34.79 25.58 -20.18
N GLU A 231 -35.23 26.82 -20.01
CA GLU A 231 -36.62 27.13 -19.68
C GLU A 231 -37.50 26.60 -20.82
N VAL A 232 -38.42 25.69 -20.50
CA VAL A 232 -39.39 25.16 -21.45
C VAL A 232 -40.55 26.13 -21.50
N ASP A 233 -40.41 27.19 -22.30
CA ASP A 233 -41.57 27.92 -22.79
C ASP A 233 -42.06 27.29 -24.09
N SER A 234 -43.35 27.00 -24.08
CA SER A 234 -44.09 26.35 -25.14
C SER A 234 -44.37 27.35 -26.27
N PHE A 235 -43.87 27.10 -27.48
CA PHE A 235 -44.39 27.75 -28.69
C PHE A 235 -44.30 26.86 -29.94
N ASN A 236 -45.39 26.91 -30.70
CA ASN A 236 -45.65 26.21 -31.96
C ASN A 236 -44.71 26.66 -33.09
N GLY A 237 -44.34 25.70 -33.95
CA GLY A 237 -44.45 25.86 -35.40
C GLY A 237 -43.18 26.08 -36.24
N VAL A 238 -43.11 25.24 -37.30
CA VAL A 238 -42.58 25.48 -38.66
C VAL A 238 -41.13 25.08 -38.99
N ASN A 239 -41.06 24.05 -39.85
CA ASN A 239 -40.11 23.67 -40.91
C ASN A 239 -38.74 24.36 -41.05
N GLY A 240 -37.71 23.52 -41.26
CA GLY A 240 -36.47 23.94 -41.93
C GLY A 240 -35.36 22.89 -41.89
N SER A 241 -35.26 22.09 -42.96
CA SER A 241 -34.11 21.24 -43.30
C SER A 241 -32.81 22.03 -43.42
N THR A 242 -31.66 21.47 -42.99
CA THR A 242 -30.39 21.45 -43.77
C THR A 242 -29.36 20.54 -43.09
N VAL A 243 -28.84 19.60 -43.90
CA VAL A 243 -27.72 18.69 -43.66
C VAL A 243 -26.39 19.43 -43.88
N MET A 244 -25.35 19.16 -43.09
CA MET A 244 -23.95 19.18 -43.57
C MET A 244 -23.01 18.44 -42.61
N ASN A 245 -22.13 17.66 -43.24
CA ASN A 245 -21.09 16.79 -42.68
C ASN A 245 -19.92 17.57 -42.06
N GLY A 246 -19.20 16.90 -41.14
CA GLY A 246 -17.88 17.32 -40.68
C GLY A 246 -17.12 16.20 -39.96
N MET A 247 -16.40 15.37 -40.73
CA MET A 247 -15.34 14.48 -40.25
C MET A 247 -14.14 15.28 -39.74
N ASN A 248 -13.50 14.78 -38.68
CA ASN A 248 -12.07 14.85 -38.27
C ASN A 248 -12.01 14.72 -36.73
N SER A 249 -11.04 14.10 -36.05
CA SER A 249 -9.77 13.47 -36.38
C SER A 249 -9.35 12.73 -35.10
N MET A 250 -8.89 11.47 -35.18
CA MET A 250 -8.38 10.73 -34.03
C MET A 250 -6.96 11.20 -33.69
N ASN A 251 -6.76 11.73 -32.48
CA ASN A 251 -5.47 11.77 -31.81
C ASN A 251 -5.67 11.26 -30.39
N GLY A 252 -5.26 10.01 -30.14
CA GLY A 252 -5.34 9.37 -28.83
C GLY A 252 -4.23 9.86 -27.92
N VAL A 253 -4.57 10.76 -27.00
CA VAL A 253 -3.79 11.06 -25.81
C VAL A 253 -4.50 10.36 -24.65
N ASN A 254 -3.84 9.40 -23.99
CA ASN A 254 -4.38 8.75 -22.80
C ASN A 254 -4.59 9.81 -21.72
N SER A 255 -5.86 10.16 -21.47
CA SER A 255 -6.24 11.18 -20.51
C SER A 255 -6.84 10.53 -19.28
N PHE A 256 -6.36 10.91 -18.10
CA PHE A 256 -6.94 10.48 -16.83
C PHE A 256 -7.86 11.60 -16.35
N HIS A 257 -9.16 11.35 -16.31
CA HIS A 257 -10.14 12.30 -15.83
C HIS A 257 -10.51 11.99 -14.37
N ARG A 258 -10.27 12.95 -13.48
CA ARG A 258 -10.70 12.90 -12.07
C ARG A 258 -11.64 14.06 -11.77
N LEU A 259 -12.83 13.75 -11.27
CA LEU A 259 -13.82 14.73 -10.78
C LEU A 259 -14.03 14.53 -9.28
N SER A 260 -13.65 15.52 -8.46
CA SER A 260 -14.31 15.91 -7.19
C SER A 260 -13.54 17.01 -6.44
N VAL A 261 -14.26 18.00 -5.88
CA VAL A 261 -13.85 18.90 -4.78
C VAL A 261 -15.09 19.19 -3.95
N TYR A 262 -15.03 19.00 -2.63
CA TYR A 262 -15.61 19.88 -1.59
C TYR A 262 -14.97 19.55 -0.22
N SER A 263 -14.81 20.57 0.62
CA SER A 263 -14.25 20.55 1.97
C SER A 263 -15.19 19.89 2.99
N VAL A 264 -14.63 19.09 3.90
CA VAL A 264 -15.35 18.36 4.97
C VAL A 264 -15.08 19.05 6.33
N PRO A 265 -16.09 19.19 7.22
CA PRO A 265 -15.92 19.81 8.54
C PRO A 265 -15.11 18.95 9.55
N ASP A 266 -14.48 19.64 10.50
CA ASP A 266 -13.36 19.22 11.39
C ASP A 266 -13.70 18.39 12.64
N SER A 267 -14.90 17.81 12.79
CA SER A 267 -15.18 17.00 13.99
C SER A 267 -14.64 15.57 13.87
N PHE A 268 -13.76 15.18 14.80
CA PHE A 268 -13.15 13.84 14.94
C PHE A 268 -14.16 12.74 15.36
N GLU A 269 -15.17 12.48 14.53
CA GLU A 269 -15.94 11.24 14.62
C GLU A 269 -15.26 10.13 13.82
N SER A 270 -15.41 8.87 14.27
CA SER A 270 -14.82 7.71 13.60
C SER A 270 -15.36 7.58 12.17
N LYS A 271 -14.51 7.92 11.19
CA LYS A 271 -14.86 7.85 9.77
C LYS A 271 -14.77 6.40 9.30
N LYS A 272 -15.82 5.90 8.66
CA LYS A 272 -15.81 4.63 7.93
C LYS A 272 -15.75 4.90 6.44
N LEU A 273 -14.98 4.09 5.72
CA LEU A 273 -14.92 4.08 4.27
C LEU A 273 -15.46 2.74 3.75
N TYR A 274 -16.27 2.80 2.70
CA TYR A 274 -16.63 1.65 1.89
C TYR A 274 -16.05 1.84 0.49
N THR A 275 -15.33 0.83 -0.01
CA THR A 275 -14.69 0.86 -1.33
C THR A 275 -15.24 -0.27 -2.19
N VAL A 276 -15.46 0.02 -3.48
CA VAL A 276 -16.04 -0.95 -4.40
C VAL A 276 -15.53 -0.71 -5.82
N SER A 277 -15.24 -1.79 -6.53
CA SER A 277 -14.98 -1.77 -7.97
C SER A 277 -16.22 -2.25 -8.70
N VAL A 278 -16.72 -1.43 -9.62
CA VAL A 278 -17.88 -1.72 -10.46
C VAL A 278 -17.44 -1.83 -11.92
N ALA A 279 -18.06 -2.74 -12.67
CA ALA A 279 -17.85 -2.89 -14.11
C ALA A 279 -19.14 -2.67 -14.89
N PHE A 280 -19.01 -2.08 -16.08
CA PHE A 280 -20.09 -1.76 -17.01
C PHE A 280 -19.96 -2.61 -18.28
N ALA A 281 -21.01 -2.69 -19.09
CA ALA A 281 -20.99 -3.52 -20.30
C ALA A 281 -20.03 -2.96 -21.37
N SER A 282 -19.78 -1.65 -21.36
CA SER A 282 -18.85 -0.99 -22.27
C SER A 282 -18.21 0.26 -21.66
N ALA A 283 -17.08 0.70 -22.20
CA ALA A 283 -16.31 1.82 -21.66
C ALA A 283 -17.06 3.18 -21.73
N ASP A 284 -17.89 3.38 -22.75
CA ASP A 284 -18.73 4.57 -22.94
C ASP A 284 -19.85 4.68 -21.89
N GLN A 285 -20.17 3.58 -21.20
CA GLN A 285 -21.16 3.56 -20.12
C GLN A 285 -20.59 3.91 -18.75
N VAL A 286 -19.27 3.89 -18.56
CA VAL A 286 -18.68 4.05 -17.22
C VAL A 286 -19.05 5.39 -16.59
N VAL A 287 -18.88 6.49 -17.32
CA VAL A 287 -19.12 7.84 -16.76
C VAL A 287 -20.61 8.07 -16.50
N SER A 288 -21.48 7.75 -17.46
CA SER A 288 -22.92 7.93 -17.34
C SER A 288 -23.54 6.98 -16.31
N GLY A 289 -23.06 5.75 -16.26
CA GLY A 289 -23.45 4.74 -15.29
C GLY A 289 -23.04 5.12 -13.88
N VAL A 290 -21.78 5.49 -13.64
CA VAL A 290 -21.30 5.98 -12.33
C VAL A 290 -22.09 7.21 -11.89
N LYS A 291 -22.32 8.18 -12.79
CA LYS A 291 -23.14 9.37 -12.47
C LYS A 291 -24.54 8.96 -11.99
N THR A 292 -25.19 8.04 -12.70
CA THR A 292 -26.53 7.55 -12.33
C THR A 292 -26.54 6.88 -10.94
N LEU A 293 -25.49 6.09 -10.63
CA LEU A 293 -25.35 5.47 -9.31
C LEU A 293 -25.14 6.52 -8.21
N ILE A 294 -24.24 7.49 -8.46
CA ILE A 294 -23.94 8.58 -7.53
C ILE A 294 -25.19 9.42 -7.24
N ASP A 295 -25.92 9.84 -8.26
CA ASP A 295 -27.14 10.65 -8.12
C ASP A 295 -28.20 9.96 -7.25
N ARG A 296 -28.26 8.62 -7.28
CA ARG A 296 -29.19 7.82 -6.46
C ARG A 296 -28.74 7.64 -5.02
N VAL A 297 -27.44 7.48 -4.79
CA VAL A 297 -26.90 7.14 -3.47
C VAL A 297 -26.59 8.40 -2.66
N MET A 298 -26.27 9.53 -3.31
CA MET A 298 -25.97 10.80 -2.62
C MET A 298 -27.10 11.33 -1.72
N SER A 299 -28.38 11.02 -2.02
CA SER A 299 -29.50 11.43 -1.17
C SER A 299 -29.44 10.85 0.25
N ASN A 300 -28.63 9.81 0.47
CA ASN A 300 -28.46 9.13 1.75
C ASN A 300 -27.29 9.72 2.57
N GLY A 301 -26.68 10.82 2.10
CA GLY A 301 -25.66 11.57 2.84
C GLY A 301 -24.21 11.13 2.63
N TYR A 302 -23.94 10.19 1.72
CA TYR A 302 -22.57 9.77 1.41
C TYR A 302 -21.76 10.86 0.72
N PHE A 303 -20.46 10.91 1.02
CA PHE A 303 -19.49 11.58 0.16
C PHE A 303 -18.81 10.53 -0.72
N ILE A 304 -18.94 10.68 -2.04
CA ILE A 304 -18.47 9.68 -3.00
C ILE A 304 -17.33 10.26 -3.83
N LYS A 305 -16.22 9.52 -3.88
CA LYS A 305 -15.11 9.74 -4.80
C LYS A 305 -15.07 8.58 -5.78
N PHE A 306 -14.84 8.86 -7.05
CA PHE A 306 -14.66 7.81 -8.05
C PHE A 306 -13.42 8.02 -8.90
N THR A 307 -12.86 6.92 -9.38
CA THR A 307 -11.72 6.89 -10.30
C THR A 307 -11.95 5.83 -11.36
N TYR A 308 -11.66 6.16 -12.62
CA TYR A 308 -11.73 5.22 -13.74
C TYR A 308 -10.57 5.47 -14.71
N LYS A 309 -10.31 4.51 -15.59
CA LYS A 309 -9.33 4.63 -16.67
C LYS A 309 -10.07 4.79 -18.00
N GLU A 310 -9.66 5.73 -18.83
CA GLU A 310 -10.24 5.91 -20.16
C GLU A 310 -10.14 4.60 -20.98
N GLY A 311 -11.24 4.23 -21.66
CA GLY A 311 -11.37 2.97 -22.39
C GLY A 311 -11.54 1.72 -21.51
N SER A 312 -11.51 1.85 -20.18
CA SER A 312 -11.85 0.75 -19.26
C SER A 312 -13.36 0.60 -19.11
N THR A 313 -13.80 -0.63 -18.85
CA THR A 313 -15.16 -0.95 -18.41
C THR A 313 -15.34 -0.78 -16.90
N ASP A 314 -14.28 -0.51 -16.16
CA ASP A 314 -14.27 -0.58 -14.70
C ASP A 314 -14.11 0.82 -14.08
N ALA A 315 -14.77 1.04 -12.94
CA ALA A 315 -14.60 2.20 -12.09
C ALA A 315 -14.49 1.78 -10.62
N GLN A 316 -13.67 2.51 -9.87
CA GLN A 316 -13.55 2.37 -8.43
C GLN A 316 -14.31 3.50 -7.75
N LEU A 317 -15.16 3.17 -6.80
CA LEU A 317 -15.93 4.09 -5.98
C LEU A 317 -15.46 3.98 -4.51
N GLU A 318 -15.37 5.11 -3.84
CA GLU A 318 -14.97 5.25 -2.44
C GLU A 318 -16.03 6.12 -1.73
N PHE A 319 -16.74 5.53 -0.77
CA PHE A 319 -17.83 6.14 -0.01
C PHE A 319 -17.34 6.48 1.39
N SER A 320 -17.36 7.75 1.77
CA SER A 320 -17.28 8.16 3.18
C SER A 320 -18.66 8.04 3.80
N LEU A 321 -18.78 7.14 4.78
CA LEU A 321 -20.06 6.76 5.37
C LEU A 321 -20.48 7.79 6.44
N PRO A 322 -21.75 8.23 6.44
CA PRO A 322 -22.31 9.01 7.55
C PRO A 322 -22.23 8.26 8.88
N GLN A 323 -22.33 9.00 9.99
CA GLN A 323 -22.38 8.41 11.32
C GLN A 323 -23.56 7.42 11.42
N GLY A 324 -23.29 6.23 11.95
CA GLY A 324 -24.30 5.20 12.07
C GLY A 324 -24.63 4.46 10.76
N VAL A 325 -23.87 4.64 9.68
CA VAL A 325 -24.00 3.80 8.49
C VAL A 325 -22.92 2.71 8.50
N SER A 326 -23.31 1.48 8.21
CA SER A 326 -22.40 0.33 8.10
C SER A 326 -21.96 0.09 6.66
N CYS A 327 -20.89 -0.67 6.45
CA CYS A 327 -20.45 -1.04 5.09
C CYS A 327 -21.51 -1.92 4.39
N ASP A 328 -22.18 -2.78 5.14
CA ASP A 328 -23.31 -3.59 4.65
C ASP A 328 -24.48 -2.72 4.16
N GLN A 329 -24.83 -1.66 4.91
CA GLN A 329 -25.90 -0.75 4.51
C GLN A 329 -25.52 0.02 3.22
N ALA A 330 -24.29 0.52 3.14
CA ALA A 330 -23.80 1.20 1.95
C ALA A 330 -23.79 0.28 0.71
N GLU A 331 -23.39 -0.99 0.89
CA GLU A 331 -23.44 -1.99 -0.18
C GLU A 331 -24.87 -2.27 -0.65
N LYS A 332 -25.83 -2.45 0.28
CA LYS A 332 -27.24 -2.70 -0.06
C LYS A 332 -27.85 -1.54 -0.84
N GLU A 333 -27.53 -0.31 -0.47
CA GLU A 333 -28.02 0.88 -1.15
C GLU A 333 -27.40 1.05 -2.54
N LEU A 334 -26.11 0.73 -2.69
CA LEU A 334 -25.47 0.68 -4.00
C LEU A 334 -26.08 -0.40 -4.89
N LEU A 335 -26.34 -1.60 -4.36
CA LEU A 335 -27.01 -2.68 -5.10
C LEU A 335 -28.42 -2.25 -5.54
N ALA A 336 -29.19 -1.60 -4.67
CA ALA A 336 -30.49 -1.04 -5.02
C ALA A 336 -30.39 0.03 -6.13
N ALA A 337 -29.35 0.87 -6.09
CA ALA A 337 -29.10 1.87 -7.14
C ALA A 337 -28.74 1.23 -8.49
N ILE A 338 -27.96 0.14 -8.48
CA ILE A 338 -27.63 -0.68 -9.67
C ILE A 338 -28.91 -1.31 -10.24
N ASP A 339 -29.73 -1.94 -9.40
CA ASP A 339 -30.97 -2.59 -9.83
C ASP A 339 -31.98 -1.61 -10.44
N ALA A 340 -31.99 -0.37 -9.93
CA ALA A 340 -32.85 0.72 -10.38
C ALA A 340 -32.37 1.40 -11.69
N GLN A 341 -31.26 0.98 -12.29
CA GLN A 341 -30.87 1.49 -13.61
C GLN A 341 -31.89 1.06 -14.67
N ALA A 342 -32.34 2.03 -15.49
CA ALA A 342 -33.52 1.88 -16.34
C ALA A 342 -33.35 0.82 -17.43
N LYS A 343 -32.13 0.65 -17.96
CA LYS A 343 -31.82 -0.34 -18.99
C LYS A 343 -31.00 -1.47 -18.38
N PRO A 344 -31.39 -2.75 -18.57
CA PRO A 344 -30.59 -3.89 -18.15
C PRO A 344 -29.15 -3.87 -18.71
N SER A 345 -28.96 -3.31 -19.91
CA SER A 345 -27.67 -3.17 -20.58
C SER A 345 -26.76 -2.09 -19.97
N GLU A 346 -27.28 -1.24 -19.10
CA GLU A 346 -26.52 -0.18 -18.40
C GLU A 346 -26.21 -0.57 -16.95
N ARG A 347 -26.64 -1.77 -16.52
CA ARG A 347 -26.44 -2.26 -15.16
C ARG A 347 -24.97 -2.53 -14.90
N ALA A 348 -24.43 -1.88 -13.88
CA ALA A 348 -23.11 -2.20 -13.38
C ALA A 348 -23.10 -3.55 -12.63
N CYS A 349 -21.95 -4.20 -12.52
CA CYS A 349 -21.74 -5.33 -11.64
C CYS A 349 -20.61 -5.04 -10.65
N ILE A 350 -20.75 -5.50 -9.40
CA ILE A 350 -19.69 -5.34 -8.39
C ILE A 350 -18.63 -6.43 -8.62
N ARG A 351 -17.38 -6.02 -8.87
CA ARG A 351 -16.23 -6.94 -9.03
C ARG A 351 -15.56 -7.26 -7.70
N CYS A 352 -15.35 -6.25 -6.87
CA CYS A 352 -14.76 -6.40 -5.55
C CYS A 352 -15.24 -5.28 -4.63
N ARG A 353 -15.14 -5.51 -3.31
CA ARG A 353 -15.57 -4.58 -2.27
C ARG A 353 -14.70 -4.74 -1.03
N GLY A 354 -14.56 -3.67 -0.27
CA GLY A 354 -13.83 -3.62 0.99
C GLY A 354 -14.29 -2.46 1.84
N GLY A 355 -13.88 -2.44 3.10
CA GLY A 355 -14.20 -1.38 4.04
C GLY A 355 -12.96 -1.00 4.83
N ALA A 356 -12.94 0.20 5.39
CA ALA A 356 -11.89 0.64 6.29
C ALA A 356 -12.48 1.51 7.41
N LEU A 357 -11.94 1.39 8.61
CA LEU A 357 -12.28 2.19 9.78
C LEU A 357 -11.11 3.10 10.12
N MET A 358 -11.35 4.41 10.25
CA MET A 358 -10.35 5.32 10.78
C MET A 358 -10.25 5.12 12.29
N VAL A 359 -9.10 4.64 12.75
CA VAL A 359 -8.83 4.36 14.16
C VAL A 359 -8.11 5.53 14.83
N SER A 360 -7.37 6.33 14.07
CA SER A 360 -6.78 7.60 14.52
C SER A 360 -6.73 8.57 13.35
N GLY A 361 -6.94 9.86 13.61
CA GLY A 361 -6.81 10.92 12.61
C GLY A 361 -6.17 12.14 13.24
N GLY A 362 -5.35 12.84 12.47
CA GLY A 362 -4.80 14.17 12.75
C GLY A 362 -4.90 15.05 11.51
N GLU A 363 -4.46 16.30 11.59
CA GLU A 363 -4.48 17.24 10.45
C GLU A 363 -3.69 16.74 9.22
N HIS A 364 -2.77 15.80 9.41
CA HIS A 364 -1.84 15.35 8.37
C HIS A 364 -1.81 13.85 8.13
N PHE A 365 -2.40 13.03 9.01
CA PHE A 365 -2.40 11.58 8.84
C PHE A 365 -3.71 10.98 9.35
N ALA A 366 -4.11 9.86 8.74
CA ALA A 366 -5.20 9.04 9.24
C ALA A 366 -4.78 7.57 9.22
N TYR A 367 -4.87 6.92 10.36
CA TYR A 367 -4.61 5.49 10.51
C TYR A 367 -5.92 4.74 10.26
N TRP A 368 -5.89 3.85 9.27
CA TRP A 368 -7.04 3.07 8.84
C TRP A 368 -6.80 1.58 9.10
N VAL A 369 -7.84 0.88 9.55
CA VAL A 369 -7.86 -0.57 9.70
C VAL A 369 -8.88 -1.15 8.73
N ASP A 370 -8.48 -2.13 7.95
CA ASP A 370 -9.37 -2.80 7.01
C ASP A 370 -10.51 -3.51 7.73
N ILE A 371 -11.73 -3.32 7.22
CA ILE A 371 -12.94 -4.02 7.66
C ILE A 371 -13.20 -5.16 6.69
N SER A 372 -13.00 -6.39 7.15
CA SER A 372 -13.33 -7.57 6.36
C SER A 372 -14.85 -7.69 6.17
N PRO A 373 -15.36 -8.03 4.97
CA PRO A 373 -16.79 -8.32 4.76
C PRO A 373 -17.33 -9.47 5.63
N ALA A 374 -16.45 -10.31 6.19
CA ALA A 374 -16.82 -11.38 7.11
C ALA A 374 -16.80 -10.96 8.59
N SER A 375 -16.39 -9.73 8.90
CA SER A 375 -16.28 -9.20 10.26
C SER A 375 -17.62 -8.63 10.75
N THR A 376 -17.82 -8.55 12.07
CA THR A 376 -19.04 -7.97 12.63
C THR A 376 -19.09 -6.45 12.41
N GLU A 377 -17.92 -5.81 12.34
CA GLU A 377 -17.72 -4.38 12.07
C GLU A 377 -18.27 -3.95 10.70
N TRP A 378 -18.36 -4.88 9.74
CA TRP A 378 -19.00 -4.68 8.45
C TRP A 378 -20.50 -4.37 8.58
N TYR A 379 -21.16 -5.06 9.50
CA TYR A 379 -22.60 -5.02 9.70
C TYR A 379 -23.04 -4.02 10.77
N VAL A 380 -22.19 -3.75 11.76
CA VAL A 380 -22.55 -2.89 12.89
C VAL A 380 -22.45 -1.41 12.52
N SER A 381 -23.61 -0.75 12.53
CA SER A 381 -23.72 0.70 12.62
C SER A 381 -23.15 1.15 13.96
N GLY A 382 -22.12 2.00 13.95
CA GLY A 382 -21.34 2.36 15.13
C GLY A 382 -22.18 3.06 16.21
N LYS A 383 -22.80 2.28 17.08
CA LYS A 383 -23.18 2.67 18.44
C LYS A 383 -22.78 1.54 19.37
N ASN A 384 -21.48 1.36 19.58
CA ASN A 384 -20.99 0.57 20.70
C ASN A 384 -19.95 1.37 21.46
N THR A 385 -20.45 2.00 22.52
CA THR A 385 -19.89 2.01 23.87
C THR A 385 -18.57 1.25 23.97
N LEU A 386 -17.46 1.99 24.01
CA LEU A 386 -16.20 1.50 24.54
C LEU A 386 -16.47 1.07 25.99
N VAL A 387 -16.66 -0.24 26.22
CA VAL A 387 -16.57 -0.81 27.56
C VAL A 387 -15.12 -0.71 27.97
N SER A 388 -14.81 0.35 28.73
CA SER A 388 -13.59 0.48 29.51
C SER A 388 -13.51 -0.70 30.47
N GLY A 389 -12.73 -1.72 30.11
CA GLY A 389 -12.43 -2.87 30.97
C GLY A 389 -11.45 -2.49 32.08
N ALA A 390 -11.97 -2.02 33.22
CA ALA A 390 -11.36 -2.30 34.51
C ALA A 390 -11.94 -3.63 35.03
N GLY A 391 -11.06 -4.52 35.48
CA GLY A 391 -11.29 -5.96 35.54
C GLY A 391 -12.43 -6.47 36.44
N MET A 392 -12.82 -7.72 36.18
CA MET A 392 -13.25 -8.72 37.15
C MET A 392 -13.44 -10.06 36.44
N ALA A 393 -12.96 -11.12 37.07
CA ALA A 393 -13.09 -12.49 36.62
C ALA A 393 -14.57 -12.89 36.44
N GLY A 394 -14.90 -13.47 35.29
CA GLY A 394 -16.23 -14.00 35.03
C GLY A 394 -16.18 -15.01 33.89
N THR A 395 -16.43 -16.27 34.23
CA THR A 395 -16.55 -17.43 33.34
C THR A 395 -17.45 -17.13 32.13
N VAL A 396 -16.89 -17.21 30.92
CA VAL A 396 -17.67 -17.10 29.67
C VAL A 396 -18.12 -18.50 29.24
N MET A 397 -19.43 -18.74 29.31
CA MET A 397 -20.05 -19.85 28.59
C MET A 397 -20.17 -19.49 27.11
N SER A 398 -19.53 -20.29 26.26
CA SER A 398 -19.64 -20.24 24.80
C SER A 398 -21.00 -20.77 24.36
N SER A 399 -21.85 -19.93 23.76
CA SER A 399 -23.11 -20.36 23.16
C SER A 399 -22.91 -20.71 21.68
N THR A 400 -22.82 -22.00 21.39
CA THR A 400 -22.91 -22.53 20.02
C THR A 400 -24.39 -22.57 19.60
N VAL A 401 -24.76 -21.81 18.57
CA VAL A 401 -26.08 -21.92 17.96
C VAL A 401 -26.08 -23.12 17.00
N VAL A 402 -26.64 -24.25 17.45
CA VAL A 402 -26.99 -25.39 16.58
C VAL A 402 -28.51 -25.50 16.54
N ARG A 403 -29.05 -25.54 15.32
CA ARG A 403 -30.48 -25.76 15.04
C ARG A 403 -30.90 -27.18 15.46
N GLY A 404 -32.02 -27.28 16.20
CA GLY A 404 -32.88 -28.47 16.19
C GLY A 404 -33.41 -28.91 17.56
N ARG A 405 -34.74 -28.79 17.72
CA ARG A 405 -35.71 -29.43 18.66
C ARG A 405 -35.28 -29.86 20.09
N PRO A 406 -36.12 -29.60 21.12
CA PRO A 406 -35.77 -29.88 22.50
C PRO A 406 -35.88 -31.37 22.82
N VAL A 407 -34.83 -31.94 23.39
CA VAL A 407 -34.86 -33.19 24.17
C VAL A 407 -34.75 -32.78 25.64
N GLN A 408 -35.70 -33.23 26.45
CA GLN A 408 -35.67 -33.03 27.90
C GLN A 408 -34.54 -33.87 28.53
N ILE A 409 -33.75 -33.25 29.40
CA ILE A 409 -32.76 -33.93 30.22
C ILE A 409 -33.20 -33.86 31.68
N SER A 410 -33.40 -35.04 32.26
CA SER A 410 -33.62 -35.27 33.68
C SER A 410 -32.30 -35.23 34.46
N GLN A 411 -32.41 -34.88 35.73
CA GLN A 411 -31.38 -34.59 36.73
C GLN A 411 -30.15 -35.53 36.76
N VAL A 412 -28.97 -34.94 36.99
CA VAL A 412 -27.69 -35.61 37.25
C VAL A 412 -27.49 -35.77 38.76
N GLY A 413 -27.21 -37.01 39.19
CA GLY A 413 -26.71 -37.35 40.51
C GLY A 413 -25.18 -37.39 40.57
N THR A 414 -24.66 -37.04 41.74
CA THR A 414 -23.25 -36.97 42.16
C THR A 414 -22.57 -38.35 42.27
N ASN A 415 -21.38 -38.48 41.66
CA ASN A 415 -20.14 -39.12 42.17
C ASN A 415 -19.39 -39.98 41.12
N GLY A 416 -18.07 -39.81 41.08
CA GLY A 416 -17.12 -40.93 40.94
C GLY A 416 -16.50 -41.19 39.57
N TYR A 417 -15.18 -40.98 39.50
CA TYR A 417 -14.13 -41.54 38.61
C TYR A 417 -14.51 -42.51 37.48
N LEU A 418 -13.91 -42.29 36.30
CA LEU A 418 -13.66 -43.33 35.30
C LEU A 418 -12.28 -43.19 34.65
N THR A 419 -11.47 -44.23 34.83
CA THR A 419 -10.40 -44.70 33.92
C THR A 419 -11.02 -45.36 32.69
N ALA A 420 -10.36 -45.29 31.54
CA ALA A 420 -10.75 -46.05 30.34
C ALA A 420 -9.54 -46.77 29.72
N ASP A 421 -9.56 -48.09 29.83
CA ASP A 421 -8.89 -49.05 28.95
C ASP A 421 -9.57 -49.08 27.58
N ILE A 422 -8.81 -49.21 26.48
CA ILE A 422 -9.33 -49.71 25.21
C ILE A 422 -8.39 -50.76 24.63
N ALA A 423 -8.93 -51.96 24.55
CA ALA A 423 -8.37 -53.16 23.92
C ALA A 423 -8.34 -53.05 22.39
N GLY A 424 -7.32 -53.66 21.77
CA GLY A 424 -7.29 -53.93 20.32
C GLY A 424 -8.07 -55.19 19.92
N PRO A 425 -8.11 -55.49 18.61
CA PRO A 425 -7.89 -56.88 18.19
C PRO A 425 -6.99 -57.05 16.95
N ARG A 426 -6.54 -58.32 16.81
CA ARG A 426 -5.50 -58.92 15.97
C ARG A 426 -5.87 -59.15 14.49
N ALA A 427 -4.84 -58.94 13.65
CA ALA A 427 -4.27 -59.81 12.58
C ALA A 427 -5.10 -60.32 11.38
N THR A 428 -4.54 -60.15 10.16
CA THR A 428 -4.33 -61.25 9.18
C THR A 428 -3.31 -60.92 8.05
N LYS A 429 -2.36 -61.86 7.89
CA LYS A 429 -1.52 -62.35 6.77
C LYS A 429 -1.31 -61.61 5.41
N ASN A 430 0.00 -61.53 5.07
CA ASN A 430 0.72 -61.89 3.82
C ASN A 430 0.25 -61.42 2.42
N ARG A 431 1.13 -60.68 1.72
CA ARG A 431 1.63 -61.05 0.37
C ARG A 431 2.89 -60.27 -0.05
N SER A 432 3.86 -61.01 -0.58
CA SER A 432 5.09 -60.56 -1.24
C SER A 432 4.86 -60.01 -2.65
N LEU A 433 5.69 -59.05 -3.12
CA LEU A 433 6.20 -58.85 -4.50
C LEU A 433 7.07 -57.57 -4.49
N SER A 434 8.39 -57.65 -4.65
CA SER A 434 9.13 -57.53 -5.93
C SER A 434 9.51 -56.09 -6.34
N ARG A 435 10.80 -55.78 -6.18
CA ARG A 435 11.73 -54.98 -7.01
C ARG A 435 11.15 -53.90 -7.95
N LYS A 436 11.68 -52.67 -7.80
CA LYS A 436 12.60 -52.01 -8.77
C LYS A 436 13.22 -50.76 -8.15
N ARG A 437 14.55 -50.78 -7.97
CA ARG A 437 15.40 -49.59 -7.79
C ARG A 437 15.78 -49.10 -9.19
N SER A 438 15.56 -47.82 -9.48
CA SER A 438 16.21 -47.13 -10.60
C SER A 438 17.15 -46.11 -10.01
N ALA A 439 18.45 -46.36 -10.16
CA ALA A 439 19.51 -45.38 -9.96
C ALA A 439 19.69 -44.62 -11.28
N VAL A 440 19.66 -43.29 -11.21
CA VAL A 440 20.04 -42.41 -12.32
C VAL A 440 21.47 -41.98 -12.08
N SER A 441 22.36 -42.40 -12.99
CA SER A 441 23.76 -41.99 -13.07
C SER A 441 23.87 -40.86 -14.09
N LEU A 442 24.24 -39.65 -13.65
CA LEU A 442 24.62 -38.55 -14.52
C LEU A 442 26.14 -38.58 -14.72
N ARG A 443 26.55 -38.77 -15.99
CA ARG A 443 27.94 -38.59 -16.45
C ARG A 443 28.21 -37.10 -16.64
N ALA A 444 29.33 -36.65 -16.11
CA ALA A 444 30.01 -35.44 -16.54
C ALA A 444 30.65 -35.67 -17.92
N VAL A 445 30.50 -34.69 -18.81
CA VAL A 445 31.33 -34.53 -20.01
C VAL A 445 31.92 -33.13 -19.91
N GLY A 446 33.23 -33.06 -19.77
CA GLY A 446 33.99 -31.83 -19.91
C GLY A 446 34.23 -31.54 -21.39
N PHE A 447 34.19 -30.25 -21.72
CA PHE A 447 35.09 -29.57 -22.64
C PHE A 447 35.29 -28.15 -22.12
#